data_AF-A0A2N5E725-F1
#
_entry.id   AF-A0A2N5E725-F1
#
_cell.length_a   1.000
_cell.length_b   1.000
_cell.length_c   1.000
_cell.angle_alpha   90.00
_cell.angle_beta   90.00
_cell.angle_gamma   90.00
#
_symmetry.space_group_name_H-M   'P 1'
#
loop_
_entity.id
_entity.type
_entity.pdbx_description
1 polymer ?
#
loop_
_entity_poly.entity_id
_entity_poly.type
_entity_poly.pdbx_seq_one_letter_code
_entity_poly.pdbx_strand_id
1 'polypeptide(L)'
;MSIQGIQSVLQQMQATALQAAGPAATAQPLQHAGFASELKAAVGKISDIQNSARIQSEKFELGVPGVSLNDVMVDLQKSSVSLQLGVQVRNKLVSAYQEIMNMQV
;
A
#
# COMPACT_ATOMS: atom_id res chain seq x y z
N MET A 1 38.30 49.04 -19.90
CA MET A 1 38.10 48.59 -18.50
C MET A 1 36.62 48.45 -18.09
N SER A 2 35.64 48.44 -19.01
CA SER A 2 34.20 48.28 -18.67
C SER A 2 33.60 46.92 -19.07
N ILE A 3 34.34 46.07 -19.79
CA ILE A 3 33.84 44.77 -20.30
C ILE A 3 34.01 43.64 -19.27
N GLN A 4 34.97 43.75 -18.35
CA GLN A 4 35.23 42.73 -17.32
C GLN A 4 34.16 42.68 -16.22
N GLY A 5 33.49 43.81 -15.93
CA GLY A 5 32.45 43.87 -14.90
C GLY A 5 31.13 43.20 -15.30
N ILE A 6 30.80 43.19 -16.60
CA ILE A 6 29.57 42.56 -17.11
C ILE A 6 29.70 41.03 -17.07
N GLN A 7 30.90 40.50 -17.33
CA GLN A 7 31.17 39.07 -17.27
C GLN A 7 31.04 38.51 -15.85
N SER A 8 31.50 39.26 -14.84
CA SER A 8 31.37 38.86 -13.44
C SER A 8 29.92 38.83 -12.96
N VAL A 9 29.08 39.77 -13.43
CA VAL A 9 27.64 39.80 -13.07
C VAL A 9 26.88 38.65 -13.74
N LEU A 10 27.25 38.27 -14.97
CA LEU A 10 26.67 37.11 -15.66
C LEU A 10 27.05 35.79 -14.96
N GLN A 11 28.30 35.64 -14.51
CA GLN A 11 28.72 34.48 -13.74
C GLN A 11 28.00 34.39 -12.39
N GLN A 12 27.78 35.54 -11.75
CA GLN A 12 27.07 35.60 -10.47
C GLN A 12 25.58 35.27 -10.64
N MET A 13 24.92 35.77 -11.69
CA MET A 13 23.54 35.37 -12.03
C MET A 13 23.44 33.88 -12.36
N GLN A 14 24.41 33.30 -13.05
CA GLN A 14 24.40 31.89 -13.40
C GLN A 14 24.61 31.00 -12.15
N ALA A 15 25.45 31.43 -11.21
CA ALA A 15 25.60 30.76 -9.92
C ALA A 15 24.32 30.84 -9.06
N THR A 16 23.63 31.98 -9.06
CA THR A 16 22.33 32.12 -8.38
C THR A 16 21.23 31.32 -9.06
N ALA A 17 21.24 31.17 -10.39
CA ALA A 17 20.29 30.35 -11.12
C ALA A 17 20.46 28.85 -10.81
N LEU A 18 21.70 28.39 -10.62
CA LEU A 18 22.01 27.01 -10.21
C LEU A 18 21.67 26.73 -8.74
N GLN A 19 21.65 27.75 -7.88
CA GLN A 19 21.19 27.63 -6.49
C GLN A 19 19.66 27.72 -6.37
N ALA A 20 18.99 28.49 -7.25
CA ALA A 20 17.54 28.57 -7.34
C ALA A 20 16.93 27.32 -8.00
N ALA A 21 17.66 26.68 -8.93
CA ALA A 21 17.47 25.29 -9.31
C ALA A 21 17.99 24.39 -8.17
N GLY A 22 17.34 24.49 -7.00
CA GLY A 22 17.59 23.60 -5.86
C GLY A 22 17.64 22.14 -6.34
N PRO A 23 18.42 21.28 -5.67
CA PRO A 23 18.70 19.93 -6.15
C PRO A 23 17.39 19.32 -6.58
N ALA A 24 17.27 19.05 -7.90
CA ALA A 24 16.13 18.34 -8.45
C ALA A 24 15.91 17.19 -7.50
N ALA A 25 14.82 17.28 -6.72
CA ALA A 25 14.54 16.32 -5.67
C ALA A 25 14.66 14.99 -6.38
N THR A 26 15.76 14.27 -6.09
CA THR A 26 15.98 12.94 -6.59
C THR A 26 14.72 12.25 -6.17
N ALA A 27 13.85 12.00 -7.14
CA ALA A 27 12.64 11.25 -6.93
C ALA A 27 13.18 9.95 -6.38
N GLN A 28 13.15 9.83 -5.05
CA GLN A 28 13.46 8.59 -4.38
C GLN A 28 12.58 7.61 -5.11
N PRO A 29 13.14 6.54 -5.69
CA PRO A 29 12.30 5.54 -6.32
C PRO A 29 11.35 5.13 -5.21
N LEU A 30 10.09 5.54 -5.35
CA LEU A 30 9.04 5.15 -4.45
C LEU A 30 9.10 3.64 -4.54
N GLN A 31 9.67 3.02 -3.52
CA GLN A 31 9.57 1.59 -3.30
C GLN A 31 8.09 1.36 -3.01
N HIS A 32 7.27 1.46 -4.05
CA HIS A 32 5.93 0.94 -4.04
C HIS A 32 6.16 -0.54 -3.77
N ALA A 33 5.86 -0.95 -2.55
CA ALA A 33 5.55 -2.33 -2.29
C ALA A 33 4.61 -2.74 -3.44
N GLY A 34 5.11 -3.65 -4.29
CA GLY A 34 4.41 -3.98 -5.52
C GLY A 34 2.99 -4.41 -5.18
N PHE A 35 2.03 -4.13 -6.07
CA PHE A 35 0.65 -4.57 -5.87
C PHE A 35 0.56 -6.07 -5.47
N ALA A 36 1.44 -6.91 -6.01
CA ALA A 36 1.54 -8.32 -5.64
C ALA A 36 1.97 -8.56 -4.17
N SER A 37 2.86 -7.76 -3.60
CA SER A 37 3.24 -7.87 -2.19
C SER A 37 2.11 -7.40 -1.27
N GLU A 38 1.41 -6.33 -1.64
CA GLU A 38 0.23 -5.85 -0.90
C GLU A 38 -0.92 -6.86 -0.97
N LEU A 39 -1.17 -7.47 -2.14
CA LEU A 39 -2.14 -8.54 -2.28
C LEU A 39 -1.78 -9.75 -1.42
N LYS A 40 -0.51 -10.16 -1.41
CA LYS A 40 -0.03 -11.26 -0.56
C LYS A 40 -0.23 -10.93 0.92
N ALA A 41 0.08 -9.69 1.34
CA ALA A 41 -0.16 -9.23 2.70
C ALA A 41 -1.65 -9.22 3.05
N ALA A 42 -2.52 -8.79 2.13
CA ALA A 42 -3.97 -8.79 2.31
C ALA A 42 -4.54 -10.20 2.46
N VAL A 43 -4.10 -11.16 1.63
CA VAL A 43 -4.50 -12.58 1.74
C VAL A 43 -4.02 -13.17 3.07
N GLY A 44 -2.78 -12.87 3.48
CA GLY A 44 -2.28 -13.26 4.80
C GLY A 44 -3.14 -12.70 5.94
N LYS A 45 -3.49 -11.43 5.86
CA LYS A 45 -4.37 -10.76 6.84
C LYS A 45 -5.76 -11.39 6.93
N ILE A 46 -6.34 -11.83 5.80
CA ILE A 46 -7.63 -12.56 5.81
C ILE A 46 -7.49 -13.90 6.55
N SER A 47 -6.39 -14.61 6.33
CA SER A 47 -6.09 -15.86 7.04
C SER A 47 -5.95 -15.63 8.54
N ASP A 48 -5.23 -14.57 8.94
CA ASP A 48 -5.04 -14.22 10.35
C ASP A 48 -6.36 -13.87 11.04
N ILE A 49 -7.23 -13.09 10.38
CA ILE A 49 -8.55 -12.74 10.90
C ILE A 49 -9.41 -13.98 11.08
N GLN A 50 -9.43 -14.90 10.11
CA GLN A 50 -10.15 -16.17 10.22
C GLN A 50 -9.66 -17.01 11.40
N ASN A 51 -8.34 -17.16 11.54
CA ASN A 51 -7.76 -17.93 12.62
C ASN A 51 -8.05 -17.30 13.99
N SER A 52 -7.91 -15.98 14.10
CA SER A 52 -8.24 -15.24 15.33
C SER A 52 -9.70 -15.42 15.73
N ALA A 53 -10.62 -15.31 14.77
CA ALA A 53 -12.05 -15.51 15.04
C ALA A 53 -12.35 -16.95 15.51
N ARG A 54 -11.69 -17.95 14.93
CA ARG A 54 -11.82 -19.35 15.36
C ARG A 54 -11.32 -19.55 16.79
N ILE A 55 -10.13 -19.03 17.10
CA ILE A 55 -9.54 -19.11 18.44
C ILE A 55 -10.43 -18.40 19.47
N GLN A 56 -11.01 -17.25 19.12
CA GLN A 56 -11.95 -16.54 19.98
C GLN A 56 -13.22 -17.35 20.24
N SER A 57 -13.79 -18.00 19.22
CA SER A 57 -14.93 -18.89 19.37
C SER A 57 -14.60 -20.07 20.30
N GLU A 58 -13.47 -20.73 20.08
CA GLU A 58 -12.99 -21.84 20.91
C GLU A 58 -12.80 -21.40 22.37
N LYS A 59 -12.16 -20.26 22.62
CA LYS A 59 -11.97 -19.73 23.98
C LYS A 59 -13.30 -19.41 24.67
N PHE A 60 -14.27 -18.90 23.93
CA PHE A 60 -15.59 -18.63 24.46
C PHE A 60 -16.34 -19.93 24.81
N GLU A 61 -16.29 -20.94 23.94
CA GLU A 61 -16.85 -22.27 24.19
C GLU A 61 -16.23 -22.95 25.42
N LEU A 62 -14.94 -22.72 25.64
CA LEU A 62 -14.20 -23.19 26.83
C LEU A 62 -14.46 -22.35 28.09
N GLY A 63 -15.24 -21.28 28.00
CA GLY A 63 -15.57 -20.42 29.14
C GLY A 63 -14.39 -19.59 29.66
N VAL A 64 -13.41 -19.27 28.82
CA VAL A 64 -12.23 -18.51 29.23
C VAL A 64 -12.65 -17.11 29.72
N PRO A 65 -12.29 -16.73 30.97
CA PRO A 65 -12.65 -15.42 31.50
C PRO A 65 -12.00 -14.30 30.68
N GLY A 66 -12.78 -13.25 30.41
CA GLY A 66 -12.34 -12.10 29.60
C GLY A 66 -12.65 -12.20 28.11
N VAL A 67 -13.22 -13.31 27.62
CA VAL A 67 -13.74 -13.41 26.25
C VAL A 67 -15.25 -13.16 26.27
N SER A 68 -15.67 -12.01 25.74
CA SER A 68 -17.10 -11.67 25.66
C SER A 68 -17.70 -12.22 24.35
N LEU A 69 -18.94 -12.70 24.42
CA LEU A 69 -19.68 -13.15 23.23
C LEU A 69 -19.74 -12.07 22.14
N ASN A 70 -19.88 -10.80 22.54
CA ASN A 70 -19.91 -9.68 21.61
C ASN A 70 -18.61 -9.58 20.78
N ASP A 71 -17.45 -9.81 21.40
CA ASP A 71 -16.16 -9.76 20.71
C ASP A 71 -16.03 -10.90 19.71
N VAL A 72 -16.46 -12.11 20.08
CA VAL A 72 -16.49 -13.28 19.18
C VAL A 72 -17.38 -13.01 17.98
N MET A 73 -18.58 -12.47 18.18
CA MET A 73 -19.51 -12.16 17.10
C MET A 73 -18.95 -11.11 16.14
N VAL A 74 -18.31 -10.06 16.68
CA VAL A 74 -17.66 -9.02 15.89
C VAL A 74 -16.51 -9.61 15.08
N ASP A 75 -15.68 -10.47 15.67
CA ASP A 75 -14.55 -11.07 14.97
C ASP A 75 -15.01 -12.06 13.88
N LEU A 76 -16.08 -12.81 14.11
CA LEU A 76 -16.72 -13.66 13.10
C LEU A 76 -17.28 -12.82 11.93
N GLN A 77 -17.93 -11.69 12.22
CA GLN A 77 -18.41 -10.77 11.18
C GLN A 77 -17.25 -10.15 10.38
N LYS A 78 -16.19 -9.68 11.06
CA LYS A 78 -14.99 -9.17 10.39
C LYS A 78 -14.37 -10.22 9.47
N SER A 79 -14.29 -11.46 9.93
CA SER A 79 -13.79 -12.60 9.14
C SER A 79 -14.61 -12.81 7.87
N SER A 80 -15.94 -12.86 8.00
CA SER A 80 -16.86 -13.04 6.88
C SER A 80 -16.72 -11.91 5.83
N VAL A 81 -16.75 -10.65 6.27
CA VAL A 81 -16.63 -9.49 5.38
C VAL A 81 -15.24 -9.45 4.71
N SER A 82 -14.18 -9.75 5.45
CA SER A 82 -12.81 -9.76 4.92
C SER A 82 -12.64 -10.83 3.84
N LEU A 83 -13.23 -12.01 4.04
CA LEU A 83 -13.22 -13.08 3.04
C LEU A 83 -14.00 -12.69 1.79
N GLN A 84 -15.18 -12.10 1.94
CA GLN A 84 -15.98 -11.61 0.80
C GLN A 84 -15.20 -10.60 -0.03
N LEU A 85 -14.57 -9.64 0.63
CA LEU A 85 -13.70 -8.66 -0.03
C LEU A 85 -12.53 -9.35 -0.76
N GLY A 86 -11.89 -10.33 -0.13
CA GLY A 86 -10.81 -11.11 -0.74
C GLY A 86 -11.25 -11.83 -2.02
N VAL A 87 -12.45 -12.42 -2.04
CA VAL A 87 -13.01 -13.05 -3.24
C VAL A 87 -13.26 -12.02 -4.35
N GLN A 88 -13.78 -10.84 -4.02
CA GLN A 88 -13.97 -9.78 -5.00
C GLN A 88 -12.65 -9.31 -5.62
N VAL A 89 -11.62 -9.13 -4.79
CA VAL A 89 -10.27 -8.75 -5.25
C VAL A 89 -9.67 -9.83 -6.15
N ARG A 90 -9.78 -11.11 -5.74
CA ARG A 90 -9.37 -12.25 -6.57
C ARG A 90 -10.06 -12.23 -7.93
N ASN A 91 -11.38 -12.07 -7.94
CA ASN A 91 -12.16 -12.06 -9.17
C ASN A 91 -11.74 -10.90 -10.08
N LYS A 92 -11.56 -9.69 -9.50
CA LYS A 92 -11.11 -8.52 -10.25
C LYS A 92 -9.72 -8.73 -10.87
N LEU A 93 -8.82 -9.42 -10.17
CA LEU A 93 -7.49 -9.75 -10.67
C LEU A 93 -7.50 -10.75 -11.80
N VAL A 94 -8.31 -11.81 -11.67
CA VAL A 94 -8.49 -12.78 -12.74
C VAL A 94 -9.08 -12.09 -13.97
N SER A 95 -10.08 -11.23 -13.79
CA SER A 95 -10.66 -10.45 -14.88
C SER A 95 -9.64 -9.49 -15.51
N ALA A 96 -8.83 -8.78 -14.74
CA ALA A 96 -7.79 -7.90 -15.27
C ALA A 96 -6.73 -8.68 -16.08
N TYR A 97 -6.35 -9.87 -15.62
CA TYR A 97 -5.45 -10.76 -16.38
C TYR A 97 -6.09 -11.23 -17.68
N GLN A 98 -7.36 -11.66 -17.62
CA GLN A 98 -8.14 -12.04 -18.80
C GLN A 98 -8.30 -10.86 -19.78
N GLU A 99 -8.49 -9.65 -19.29
CA GLU A 99 -8.64 -8.44 -20.10
C GLU A 99 -7.34 -8.11 -20.84
N ILE A 100 -6.18 -8.19 -20.18
CA ILE A 100 -4.87 -8.05 -20.84
C ILE A 100 -4.64 -9.15 -21.88
N MET A 101 -5.03 -10.39 -21.61
CA MET A 101 -4.95 -11.48 -22.59
C MET A 101 -5.88 -11.28 -23.80
N ASN A 102 -7.05 -10.67 -23.59
CA ASN A 102 -8.03 -10.40 -24.64
C ASN A 102 -7.80 -9.06 -25.35
N MET A 103 -6.97 -8.16 -24.80
CA MET A 103 -6.36 -7.07 -25.55
C MET A 103 -5.37 -7.68 -26.54
N GLN A 104 -5.86 -8.00 -27.74
CA GLN A 104 -5.02 -8.44 -28.85
C GLN A 104 -4.00 -7.36 -29.23
N VAL A 105 -2.84 -7.87 -29.66
CA VAL A 105 -1.81 -7.21 -30.49
C VAL A 105 -2.40 -6.40 -31.64
#